data_AF-A0A0P7TS77-F1
#
_entry.id   AF-A0A0P7TS77-F1
#
_cell.length_a   1.000
_cell.length_b   1.000
_cell.length_c   1.000
_cell.angle_alpha   90.00
_cell.angle_beta   90.00
_cell.angle_gamma   90.00
#
_symmetry.space_group_name_H-M   'P 1'
#
loop_
_entity.id
_entity.type
_entity.pdbx_description
1 polymer ?
#
loop_
_entity_poly.entity_id
_entity_poly.type
_entity_poly.pdbx_seq_one_letter_code
_entity_poly.pdbx_strand_id
1 'polypeptide(L)'
;FFKDLQYSDSPCEKCYCSAPPPKISDLMNDEDLLYILRLKLDPSHCTIKNWKNFASRWGMTYDELVLLEHRTQGSAHSPTQEFLRRYNEKSVTELTELCRIYQRIDVLRVLQQWVEKDWPSRWQKAH
;
A
#
# COMPACT_ATOMS: atom_id res chain seq x y z
N PHE A 1 -48.79 -13.84 -14.11
CA PHE A 1 -48.90 -12.55 -13.42
C PHE A 1 -47.77 -12.46 -12.40
N PHE A 2 -46.67 -11.79 -12.80
CA PHE A 2 -45.54 -11.50 -11.92
C PHE A 2 -45.94 -10.39 -10.95
N LYS A 3 -45.68 -10.56 -9.66
CA LYS A 3 -45.79 -9.48 -8.67
C LYS A 3 -44.42 -8.81 -8.59
N ASP A 4 -44.37 -7.56 -9.00
CA ASP A 4 -43.21 -6.70 -8.92
C ASP A 4 -42.74 -6.58 -7.47
N LEU A 5 -41.48 -6.98 -7.24
CA LEU A 5 -40.78 -6.74 -6.00
C LEU A 5 -40.30 -5.29 -6.05
N GLN A 6 -41.11 -4.37 -5.51
CA GLN A 6 -40.70 -2.98 -5.30
C GLN A 6 -39.58 -2.94 -4.27
N TYR A 7 -38.35 -2.79 -4.76
CA TYR A 7 -37.21 -2.38 -3.95
C TYR A 7 -37.41 -0.90 -3.64
N SER A 8 -37.84 -0.59 -2.42
CA SER A 8 -37.89 0.79 -1.95
C SER A 8 -36.45 1.29 -1.78
N ASP A 9 -36.01 2.16 -2.70
CA ASP A 9 -34.86 3.04 -2.52
C ASP A 9 -35.14 4.01 -1.35
N SER A 10 -34.91 3.55 -0.13
CA SER A 10 -34.72 4.45 1.00
C SER A 10 -33.23 4.83 1.05
N PRO A 11 -32.86 6.11 0.97
CA PRO A 11 -31.49 6.54 1.26
C PRO A 11 -31.20 6.16 2.70
N CYS A 12 -30.22 5.28 2.92
CA CYS A 12 -29.75 4.95 4.24
C CYS A 12 -29.09 6.20 4.85
N GLU A 13 -29.85 7.01 5.58
CA GLU A 13 -29.40 8.32 6.07
C GLU A 13 -28.21 8.26 7.04
N LYS A 14 -27.80 7.07 7.53
CA LYS A 14 -26.57 6.86 8.33
C LYS A 14 -25.96 5.49 8.15
N CYS A 15 -25.77 5.05 6.90
CA CYS A 15 -24.84 3.94 6.66
C CYS A 15 -23.43 4.49 6.88
N TYR A 16 -22.89 4.33 8.09
CA TYR A 16 -21.45 4.46 8.33
C TYR A 16 -20.76 3.31 7.58
N CYS A 17 -20.67 3.43 6.26
CA CYS A 17 -19.88 2.52 5.45
C CYS A 17 -18.45 2.64 5.97
N SER A 18 -18.00 1.62 6.71
CA SER A 18 -16.59 1.53 7.08
C SER A 18 -15.79 1.59 5.79
N ALA A 19 -14.74 2.41 5.77
CA ALA A 19 -13.87 2.46 4.62
C ALA A 19 -13.39 1.02 4.31
N PRO A 20 -13.42 0.60 3.03
CA PRO A 20 -12.96 -0.73 2.65
C PRO A 20 -11.45 -0.85 2.95
N PRO A 21 -10.89 -2.06 3.08
CA PRO A 21 -9.44 -2.21 3.22
C PRO A 21 -8.70 -1.52 2.06
N PRO A 22 -7.72 -0.65 2.33
CA PRO A 22 -7.04 0.11 1.28
C PRO A 22 -6.14 -0.80 0.42
N LYS A 23 -6.05 -0.46 -0.86
CA LYS A 23 -5.05 -0.99 -1.79
C LYS A 23 -3.77 -0.16 -1.74
N ILE A 24 -2.69 -0.71 -2.30
CA ILE A 24 -1.44 0.03 -2.47
C ILE A 24 -1.69 1.26 -3.36
N SER A 25 -2.55 1.18 -4.37
CA SER A 25 -2.96 2.36 -5.17
C SER A 25 -3.50 3.52 -4.33
N ASP A 26 -4.24 3.24 -3.25
CA ASP A 26 -4.77 4.26 -2.34
C ASP A 26 -3.66 4.89 -1.51
N LEU A 27 -2.75 4.05 -1.00
CA LEU A 27 -1.54 4.47 -0.30
C LEU A 27 -0.66 5.36 -1.19
N MET A 28 -0.59 5.07 -2.50
CA MET A 28 0.20 5.84 -3.45
C MET A 28 -0.29 7.27 -3.67
N ASN A 29 -1.48 7.63 -3.18
CA ASN A 29 -2.00 9.00 -3.22
C ASN A 29 -1.61 9.84 -1.99
N ASP A 30 -0.80 9.29 -1.08
CA ASP A 30 -0.33 9.95 0.14
C ASP A 30 1.18 10.19 0.09
N GLU A 31 1.59 11.38 -0.35
CA GLU A 31 3.00 11.75 -0.53
C GLU A 31 3.81 11.75 0.77
N ASP A 32 3.20 12.13 1.90
CA ASP A 32 3.88 12.15 3.20
C ASP A 32 4.16 10.71 3.68
N LEU A 33 3.17 9.82 3.54
CA LEU A 33 3.36 8.41 3.82
C LEU A 33 4.42 7.80 2.89
N LEU A 34 4.37 8.08 1.60
CA LEU A 34 5.35 7.60 0.62
C LEU A 34 6.77 8.09 0.95
N TYR A 35 6.91 9.34 1.40
CA TYR A 35 8.18 9.87 1.86
C TYR A 35 8.74 9.07 3.04
N ILE A 36 7.92 8.79 4.05
CA ILE A 36 8.33 7.98 5.21
C ILE A 36 8.72 6.56 4.80
N LEU A 37 7.95 5.93 3.91
CA LEU A 37 8.24 4.58 3.42
C LEU A 37 9.57 4.55 2.66
N ARG A 38 9.83 5.53 1.79
CA ARG A 38 11.14 5.70 1.11
C ARG A 38 12.28 5.74 2.11
N LEU A 39 12.19 6.59 3.14
CA LEU A 39 13.27 6.71 4.14
C LEU A 39 13.57 5.38 4.84
N LYS A 40 12.55 4.53 5.00
CA LYS A 40 12.65 3.24 5.69
C LYS A 40 13.07 2.08 4.79
N LEU A 41 12.73 2.12 3.50
CA LEU A 41 12.83 0.96 2.61
C LEU A 41 13.81 1.16 1.46
N ASP A 42 14.17 2.39 1.08
CA ASP A 42 15.18 2.65 0.03
C ASP A 42 16.61 2.28 0.45
N PRO A 43 17.07 2.55 1.69
CA PRO A 43 18.44 2.25 2.08
C PRO A 43 18.78 0.77 1.95
N SER A 44 19.91 0.47 1.30
CA SER A 44 20.47 -0.87 1.22
C SER A 44 21.51 -1.04 2.32
N HIS A 45 21.13 -1.74 3.39
CA HIS A 45 22.06 -2.16 4.44
C HIS A 45 21.96 -3.68 4.60
N CYS A 46 23.08 -4.39 4.63
CA CYS A 46 23.11 -5.86 4.54
C CYS A 46 22.30 -6.58 5.65
N THR A 47 22.14 -5.94 6.81
CA THR A 47 21.39 -6.49 7.96
C THR A 47 19.91 -6.07 8.00
N ILE A 48 19.48 -5.11 7.16
CA ILE A 48 18.11 -4.59 7.17
C ILE A 48 17.40 -5.03 5.89
N LYS A 49 16.26 -5.69 6.05
CA LYS A 49 15.42 -6.11 4.91
C LYS A 49 14.75 -4.88 4.29
N ASN A 50 14.83 -4.74 2.98
CA ASN A 50 14.43 -3.53 2.24
C ASN A 50 13.45 -3.84 1.09
N TRP A 51 13.22 -2.87 0.21
CA TRP A 51 12.31 -3.01 -0.94
C TRP A 51 12.62 -4.27 -1.79
N LYS A 52 13.89 -4.66 -1.96
CA LYS A 52 14.26 -5.84 -2.75
C LYS A 52 13.76 -7.13 -2.13
N ASN A 53 13.82 -7.24 -0.81
CA ASN A 53 13.32 -8.43 -0.11
C ASN A 53 11.80 -8.55 -0.25
N PHE A 54 11.11 -7.42 -0.25
CA PHE A 54 9.66 -7.34 -0.42
C PHE A 54 9.27 -7.70 -1.86
N ALA A 55 9.87 -7.04 -2.84
CA ALA A 55 9.68 -7.29 -4.27
C ALA A 55 9.98 -8.74 -4.66
N SER A 56 11.12 -9.27 -4.20
CA SER A 56 11.49 -10.68 -4.45
C SER A 56 10.46 -11.65 -3.88
N ARG A 57 9.92 -11.38 -2.68
CA ARG A 57 8.87 -12.22 -2.07
C ARG A 57 7.58 -12.21 -2.87
N TRP A 58 7.28 -11.11 -3.55
CA TRP A 58 6.15 -10.99 -4.46
C TRP A 58 6.48 -11.38 -5.91
N GLY A 59 7.60 -12.07 -6.13
CA GLY A 59 7.91 -12.73 -7.40
C GLY A 59 8.73 -11.91 -8.38
N MET A 60 9.26 -10.74 -7.99
CA MET A 60 10.21 -10.01 -8.83
C MET A 60 11.51 -10.83 -8.95
N THR A 61 11.93 -11.08 -10.19
CA THR A 61 13.14 -11.84 -10.51
C THR A 61 14.40 -11.05 -10.14
N TYR A 62 15.53 -11.75 -10.04
CA TYR A 62 16.82 -11.11 -9.76
C TYR A 62 17.15 -10.02 -10.80
N ASP A 63 16.95 -10.30 -12.09
CA ASP A 63 17.25 -9.36 -13.16
C ASP A 63 16.35 -8.12 -13.10
N GLU A 64 15.07 -8.28 -12.78
CA GLU A 64 14.15 -7.16 -12.55
C GLU A 64 14.57 -6.30 -11.34
N LEU A 65 15.00 -6.93 -10.24
CA LEU A 65 15.50 -6.23 -9.05
C LEU A 65 16.76 -5.42 -9.37
N VAL A 66 17.70 -6.03 -10.09
CA VAL A 66 18.95 -5.35 -10.50
C VAL A 66 18.64 -4.19 -11.43
N LEU A 67 17.77 -4.39 -12.43
CA LEU A 67 17.37 -3.34 -13.35
C LEU A 67 16.70 -2.16 -12.62
N LEU A 68 15.80 -2.45 -11.67
CA LEU A 68 15.13 -1.43 -10.90
C LEU A 68 16.10 -0.63 -10.01
N GLU A 69 17.05 -1.32 -9.36
CA GLU A 69 18.11 -0.64 -8.59
C GLU A 69 18.92 0.30 -9.47
N HIS A 70 19.39 -0.16 -10.63
CA HIS A 70 20.18 0.68 -11.54
C HIS A 70 19.41 1.91 -12.04
N ARG A 71 18.11 1.78 -12.33
CA ARG A 71 17.26 2.91 -12.79
C ARG A 71 16.99 3.95 -11.70
N THR A 72 17.00 3.53 -10.44
CA THR A 72 16.68 4.38 -9.30
C THR A 72 17.93 4.94 -8.61
N GLN A 73 19.09 4.33 -8.87
CA GLN A 73 20.37 4.79 -8.35
C GLN A 73 20.70 6.20 -8.88
N GLY A 74 20.76 7.17 -7.97
CA GLY A 74 21.11 8.56 -8.29
C GLY A 74 20.02 9.32 -9.06
N SER A 75 18.82 8.76 -9.22
CA SER A 75 17.69 9.48 -9.82
C SER A 75 16.76 10.05 -8.74
N ALA A 76 15.81 10.91 -9.16
CA ALA A 76 14.77 11.40 -8.27
C ALA A 76 13.73 10.32 -7.91
N HIS A 77 13.75 9.17 -8.59
CA HIS A 77 12.77 8.10 -8.42
C HIS A 77 13.21 7.10 -7.33
N SER A 78 12.32 6.85 -6.38
CA SER A 78 12.52 5.88 -5.30
C SER A 78 12.26 4.45 -5.78
N PRO A 79 13.15 3.48 -5.50
CA PRO A 79 12.87 2.07 -5.78
C PRO A 79 11.71 1.53 -4.95
N THR A 80 11.49 2.02 -3.72
CA THR A 80 10.30 1.64 -2.93
C THR A 80 9.02 2.09 -3.64
N GLN A 81 8.96 3.31 -4.17
CA GLN A 81 7.77 3.79 -4.86
C GLN A 81 7.50 3.02 -6.15
N GLU A 82 8.52 2.67 -6.92
CA GLU A 82 8.35 1.89 -8.16
C GLU A 82 7.95 0.44 -7.88
N PHE A 83 8.52 -0.17 -6.83
CA PHE A 83 8.05 -1.45 -6.30
C PHE A 83 6.56 -1.39 -5.93
N LEU A 84 6.14 -0.41 -5.14
CA LEU A 84 4.73 -0.26 -4.74
C LEU A 84 3.82 -0.03 -5.95
N ARG A 85 4.26 0.79 -6.92
CA ARG A 85 3.53 1.04 -8.17
C ARG A 85 3.30 -0.23 -8.98
N ARG A 86 4.29 -1.12 -9.08
CA ARG A 86 4.17 -2.39 -9.82
C ARG A 86 3.16 -3.36 -9.19
N TYR A 87 2.92 -3.25 -7.89
CA TYR A 87 1.97 -4.08 -7.14
C TYR A 87 0.76 -3.29 -6.61
N ASN A 88 0.38 -2.20 -7.28
CA ASN A 88 -0.64 -1.26 -6.80
C ASN A 88 -2.02 -1.91 -6.53
N GLU A 89 -2.35 -3.00 -7.21
CA GLU A 89 -3.61 -3.74 -7.01
C GLU A 89 -3.65 -4.57 -5.73
N LYS A 90 -2.50 -4.85 -5.11
CA LYS A 90 -2.44 -5.57 -3.83
C LYS A 90 -3.01 -4.72 -2.71
N SER A 91 -3.52 -5.39 -1.69
CA SER A 91 -3.97 -4.73 -0.47
C SER A 91 -2.80 -4.21 0.38
N VAL A 92 -3.03 -3.15 1.14
CA VAL A 92 -2.08 -2.72 2.19
C VAL A 92 -1.91 -3.82 3.23
N THR A 93 -2.94 -4.65 3.46
CA THR A 93 -2.85 -5.84 4.33
C THR A 93 -1.74 -6.80 3.88
N GLU A 94 -1.65 -7.12 2.58
CA GLU A 94 -0.56 -7.95 2.05
C GLU A 94 0.81 -7.30 2.26
N LEU A 95 0.91 -5.97 2.11
CA LEU A 95 2.15 -5.23 2.40
C LEU A 95 2.53 -5.30 3.89
N THR A 96 1.54 -5.20 4.80
CA THR A 96 1.80 -5.38 6.23
C THR A 96 2.28 -6.80 6.56
N GLU A 97 1.84 -7.80 5.81
CA GLU A 97 2.30 -9.18 6.01
C GLU A 97 3.78 -9.35 5.63
N LEU A 98 4.24 -8.71 4.55
CA LEU A 98 5.68 -8.65 4.27
C LEU A 98 6.46 -8.01 5.43
N CYS A 99 5.90 -6.96 6.04
CA CYS A 99 6.53 -6.32 7.18
C CYS A 99 6.64 -7.29 8.37
N ARG A 100 5.64 -8.13 8.62
CA ARG A 100 5.69 -9.17 9.67
C ARG A 100 6.73 -10.24 9.35
N ILE A 101 6.70 -10.79 8.13
CA ILE A 101 7.63 -11.84 7.67
C ILE A 101 9.09 -11.40 7.83
N TYR A 102 9.39 -10.16 7.43
CA TYR A 102 10.73 -9.60 7.50
C TYR A 102 11.03 -8.83 8.79
N GLN A 103 10.13 -8.89 9.78
CA GLN A 103 10.24 -8.22 11.07
C GLN A 103 10.53 -6.71 10.95
N ARG A 104 10.01 -6.06 9.90
CA ARG A 104 10.05 -4.60 9.69
C ARG A 104 8.95 -3.91 10.50
N ILE A 105 9.05 -4.01 11.83
CA ILE A 105 8.06 -3.45 12.76
C ILE A 105 7.95 -1.92 12.63
N ASP A 106 9.04 -1.26 12.28
CA ASP A 106 9.10 0.18 12.04
C ASP A 106 8.28 0.64 10.82
N VAL A 107 8.18 -0.20 9.78
CA VAL A 107 7.32 0.03 8.61
C VAL A 107 5.89 -0.41 8.93
N LEU A 108 5.72 -1.56 9.59
CA LEU A 108 4.41 -2.09 9.99
C LEU A 108 3.62 -1.06 10.80
N ARG A 109 4.23 -0.43 11.81
CA ARG A 109 3.57 0.58 12.65
C ARG A 109 3.11 1.79 11.85
N VAL A 110 3.92 2.25 10.89
CA VAL A 110 3.56 3.36 10.00
C VAL A 110 2.33 3.00 9.17
N LEU A 111 2.33 1.81 8.55
CA LEU A 111 1.20 1.34 7.74
C LEU A 111 -0.08 1.16 8.58
N GLN A 112 0.02 0.53 9.75
CA GLN A 112 -1.14 0.32 10.62
C GLN A 112 -1.73 1.65 11.10
N GLN A 113 -0.88 2.58 11.54
CA GLN A 113 -1.33 3.90 11.95
C GLN A 113 -2.08 4.63 10.82
N TRP A 114 -1.56 4.55 9.59
CA TRP A 114 -2.21 5.15 8.44
C TRP A 114 -3.56 4.51 8.11
N VAL A 115 -3.63 3.17 8.11
CA VAL A 115 -4.88 2.43 7.87
C VAL A 115 -5.94 2.76 8.91
N GLU A 116 -5.55 2.92 10.18
CA GLU A 116 -6.49 3.16 11.28
C GLU A 116 -6.93 4.62 11.39
N LYS A 117 -6.02 5.58 11.12
CA LYS A 117 -6.28 7.00 11.40
C LYS A 117 -6.53 7.84 10.16
N ASP A 118 -5.77 7.61 9.10
CA ASP A 118 -5.76 8.50 7.93
C ASP A 118 -6.72 7.99 6.86
N TRP A 119 -6.67 6.69 6.54
CA TRP A 119 -7.44 6.08 5.47
C TRP A 119 -8.96 6.28 5.58
N PRO A 120 -9.63 6.09 6.74
CA PRO A 120 -11.08 6.26 6.81
C PRO A 120 -11.53 7.67 6.43
N SER A 121 -10.78 8.67 6.87
CA SER A 121 -11.06 10.08 6.55
C SER A 121 -10.77 10.43 5.08
N ARG A 122 -9.74 9.81 4.48
CA ARG A 122 -9.41 9.98 3.07
C ARG A 122 -10.46 9.36 2.17
N TRP A 123 -10.92 8.15 2.50
CA TRP A 123 -11.97 7.46 1.76
C TRP A 123 -13.28 8.25 1.75
N GLN A 124 -13.71 8.75 2.92
CA GLN A 124 -14.91 9.59 3.08
C GLN A 124 -14.86 10.93 2.34
N LYS A 125 -13.67 11.47 2.07
CA LYS A 125 -13.51 12.72 1.31
C LYS A 125 -13.54 12.50 -0.20
N ALA A 126 -13.26 11.27 -0.64
CA ALA A 126 -13.17 10.92 -2.06
C ALA A 126 -14.46 10.31 -2.63
N HIS A 127 -15.41 9.90 -1.76
CA HIS A 127 -16.67 9.22 -2.11
C HIS A 127 -17.83 9.83 -1.33
#